data_AF-A0A4Q8RAV9-F1
#
_entry.id   AF-A0A4Q8RAV9-F1
#
_cell.length_a   1.000
_cell.length_b   1.000
_cell.length_c   1.000
_cell.angle_alpha   90.00
_cell.angle_beta   90.00
_cell.angle_gamma   90.00
#
_symmetry.space_group_name_H-M   'P 1'
#
loop_
_entity.id
_entity.type
_entity.pdbx_description
1 polymer ?
#
loop_
_entity_poly.entity_id
_entity_poly.type
_entity_poly.pdbx_seq_one_letter_code
_entity_poly.pdbx_strand_id
1 'polypeptide(L)'
;MACQDPVRRSLLLTALAAGAYLAAKPAVAEEDQPGSDERPQKGDFLVHSEGEHAGEIIKLGDLELGGPPVHAWPKDPKSSVIRKGSRLNEIVVLRLDPGELDEESRSRSANGVVAYSLICTHAGCPVSEWVKASESDKNVLKCPCHNSEFNPRESAQVVFGPAPRRLAALPLAIADDSLTVAAGFIGKVGGQPGG
;
A
#
# COMPACT_ATOMS: atom_id res chain seq x y z
N MET A 1 -55.53 -37.31 -65.50
CA MET A 1 -56.35 -38.01 -64.49
C MET A 1 -55.86 -37.54 -63.13
N ALA A 2 -56.80 -37.19 -62.24
CA ALA A 2 -56.67 -36.54 -60.93
C ALA A 2 -55.70 -37.27 -59.96
N CYS A 3 -55.29 -36.74 -58.79
CA CYS A 3 -56.02 -35.89 -57.86
C CYS A 3 -55.09 -35.36 -56.75
N GLN A 4 -55.25 -34.07 -56.44
CA GLN A 4 -55.17 -33.35 -55.15
C GLN A 4 -54.42 -33.93 -53.92
N ASP A 5 -53.54 -33.11 -53.34
CA ASP A 5 -53.03 -33.18 -51.95
C ASP A 5 -54.16 -32.93 -50.92
N PRO A 6 -54.00 -33.39 -49.65
CA PRO A 6 -53.66 -32.41 -48.60
C PRO A 6 -52.87 -32.94 -47.36
N VAL A 7 -51.89 -32.13 -46.92
CA VAL A 7 -51.76 -31.54 -45.56
C VAL A 7 -51.42 -32.43 -44.33
N ARG A 8 -50.29 -32.04 -43.70
CA ARG A 8 -49.88 -32.06 -42.27
C ARG A 8 -49.63 -33.41 -41.57
N ARG A 9 -48.39 -33.55 -41.07
CA ARG A 9 -48.15 -33.74 -39.63
C ARG A 9 -46.74 -33.27 -39.23
N SER A 10 -46.72 -32.19 -38.46
CA SER A 10 -45.57 -31.72 -37.68
C SER A 10 -45.14 -32.77 -36.67
N LEU A 11 -43.84 -32.81 -36.35
CA LEU A 11 -43.30 -33.19 -35.03
C LEU A 11 -41.82 -32.73 -35.01
N LEU A 12 -41.62 -31.45 -34.69
CA LEU A 12 -40.34 -30.94 -34.22
C LEU A 12 -40.21 -31.39 -32.76
N LEU A 13 -39.25 -32.27 -32.49
CA LEU A 13 -38.90 -32.71 -31.15
C LEU A 13 -37.98 -31.68 -30.49
N THR A 14 -38.46 -31.17 -29.38
CA THR A 14 -37.83 -30.26 -28.42
C THR A 14 -36.71 -30.96 -27.65
N ALA A 15 -35.58 -30.27 -27.46
CA ALA A 15 -34.66 -30.53 -26.35
C ALA A 15 -34.57 -29.25 -25.49
N LEU A 16 -34.98 -29.38 -24.23
CA LEU A 16 -35.03 -28.34 -23.21
C LEU A 16 -33.70 -28.20 -22.48
N ALA A 17 -33.36 -26.93 -22.20
CA ALA A 17 -32.72 -26.41 -20.99
C ALA A 17 -31.26 -26.79 -20.65
N ALA A 18 -30.40 -25.78 -20.68
CA ALA A 18 -29.69 -25.31 -19.48
C ALA A 18 -29.25 -23.85 -19.72
N GLY A 19 -30.15 -22.91 -19.48
CA GLY A 19 -29.75 -21.51 -19.34
C GLY A 19 -28.89 -21.38 -18.09
N ALA A 20 -27.58 -21.24 -18.26
CA ALA A 20 -26.69 -20.87 -17.18
C ALA A 20 -27.10 -19.47 -16.70
N TYR A 21 -27.85 -19.40 -15.60
CA TYR A 21 -27.98 -18.19 -14.82
C TYR A 21 -26.61 -17.90 -14.21
N LEU A 22 -25.76 -17.22 -14.96
CA LEU A 22 -24.68 -16.44 -14.37
C LEU A 22 -25.37 -15.32 -13.59
N ALA A 23 -25.59 -15.55 -12.30
CA ALA A 23 -25.87 -14.47 -11.37
C ALA A 23 -24.63 -13.57 -11.39
N ALA A 24 -24.64 -12.55 -12.25
CA ALA A 24 -23.71 -11.45 -12.15
C ALA A 24 -23.96 -10.84 -10.77
N LYS A 25 -23.07 -11.14 -9.82
CA LYS A 25 -23.03 -10.38 -8.57
C LYS A 25 -22.83 -8.93 -8.99
N PRO A 26 -23.74 -8.01 -8.64
CA PRO A 26 -23.49 -6.61 -8.91
C PRO A 26 -22.17 -6.27 -8.21
N ALA A 27 -21.21 -5.76 -8.97
CA ALA A 27 -20.07 -5.06 -8.40
C ALA A 27 -20.62 -3.78 -7.79
N VAL A 28 -21.12 -3.88 -6.56
CA VAL A 28 -21.37 -2.71 -5.74
C VAL A 28 -19.99 -2.16 -5.47
N ALA A 29 -19.68 -0.98 -6.03
CA ALA A 29 -18.54 -0.21 -5.57
C ALA A 29 -18.74 -0.04 -4.07
N GLU A 30 -17.90 -0.70 -3.27
CA GLU A 30 -17.93 -0.53 -1.82
C GLU A 30 -17.63 0.95 -1.57
N GLU A 31 -18.64 1.70 -1.12
CA GLU A 31 -18.46 3.11 -0.83
C GLU A 31 -17.38 3.23 0.24
N ASP A 32 -16.37 4.06 -0.03
CA ASP A 32 -15.29 4.30 0.90
C ASP A 32 -15.86 4.78 2.25
N GLN A 33 -15.44 4.10 3.32
CA GLN A 33 -15.90 4.44 4.67
C GLN A 33 -15.58 5.91 4.96
N PRO A 34 -16.51 6.70 5.53
CA PRO A 34 -16.24 8.08 5.89
C PRO A 34 -14.95 8.22 6.73
N GLY A 35 -14.04 9.08 6.28
CA GLY A 35 -12.73 9.29 6.90
C GLY A 35 -11.60 8.40 6.37
N SER A 36 -11.87 7.42 5.51
CA SER A 36 -10.85 6.53 4.93
C SER A 36 -9.86 7.26 4.01
N ASP A 37 -10.25 8.41 3.46
CA ASP A 37 -9.41 9.27 2.60
C ASP A 37 -8.58 10.30 3.36
N GLU A 38 -8.85 10.49 4.65
CA GLU A 38 -8.11 11.45 5.45
C GLU A 38 -6.63 11.08 5.54
N ARG A 39 -5.75 12.10 5.61
CA ARG A 39 -4.32 11.88 5.82
C ARG A 39 -4.04 11.23 7.18
N PRO A 40 -2.88 10.57 7.36
CA PRO A 40 -2.49 10.06 8.67
C PRO A 40 -2.58 11.16 9.73
N GLN A 41 -3.24 10.85 10.84
CA GLN A 41 -3.42 11.74 11.98
C GLN A 41 -2.55 11.28 13.14
N LYS A 42 -2.16 12.22 14.01
CA LYS A 42 -1.43 11.89 15.24
C LYS A 42 -2.27 10.93 16.10
N GLY A 43 -1.66 9.82 16.51
CA GLY A 43 -2.28 8.77 17.31
C GLY A 43 -2.90 7.63 16.49
N ASP A 44 -2.93 7.72 15.16
CA ASP A 44 -3.32 6.57 14.34
C ASP A 44 -2.37 5.40 14.61
N PHE A 45 -2.91 4.20 14.77
CA PHE A 45 -2.11 2.97 14.75
C PHE A 45 -1.64 2.68 13.33
N LEU A 46 -0.49 2.02 13.18
CA LEU A 46 -0.13 1.42 11.91
C LEU A 46 -0.61 -0.02 11.86
N VAL A 47 -1.29 -0.39 10.77
CA VAL A 47 -1.72 -1.77 10.51
C VAL A 47 -1.09 -2.29 9.23
N HIS A 48 -0.83 -3.60 9.14
CA HIS A 48 -0.32 -4.21 7.91
C HIS A 48 -1.28 -3.92 6.73
N SER A 49 -0.76 -3.49 5.59
CA SER A 49 -1.60 -3.18 4.42
C SER A 49 -2.01 -4.40 3.61
N GLU A 50 -1.21 -5.48 3.67
CA GLU A 50 -1.35 -6.67 2.84
C GLU A 50 -0.85 -7.94 3.57
N GLY A 51 -1.02 -9.09 2.91
CA GLY A 51 -0.62 -10.40 3.42
C GLY A 51 -1.60 -10.98 4.44
N GLU A 52 -1.20 -12.08 5.09
CA GLU A 52 -2.03 -12.81 6.06
C GLU A 52 -2.39 -11.97 7.29
N HIS A 53 -1.59 -10.96 7.61
CA HIS A 53 -1.78 -10.05 8.75
C HIS A 53 -2.51 -8.75 8.37
N ALA A 54 -3.06 -8.63 7.16
CA ALA A 54 -3.68 -7.39 6.69
C ALA A 54 -4.74 -6.85 7.67
N GLY A 55 -4.59 -5.60 8.10
CA GLY A 55 -5.45 -4.93 9.06
C GLY A 55 -5.11 -5.14 10.54
N GLU A 56 -4.16 -6.04 10.85
CA GLU A 56 -3.61 -6.21 12.21
C GLU A 56 -2.65 -5.08 12.56
N ILE A 57 -2.65 -4.64 13.82
CA ILE A 57 -1.77 -3.58 14.33
C ILE A 57 -0.32 -4.07 14.33
N ILE A 58 0.56 -3.28 13.72
CA ILE A 58 2.00 -3.53 13.69
C ILE A 58 2.59 -3.15 15.06
N LYS A 59 3.21 -4.13 15.71
CA LYS A 59 3.96 -3.98 16.95
C LYS A 59 5.45 -3.92 16.65
N LEU A 60 6.22 -3.39 17.61
CA LEU A 60 7.67 -3.33 17.51
C LEU A 60 8.32 -4.72 17.31
N GLY A 61 7.73 -5.76 17.90
CA GLY A 61 8.20 -7.14 17.78
C GLY A 61 8.00 -7.76 16.41
N ASP A 62 7.11 -7.20 15.58
CA ASP A 62 6.81 -7.70 14.23
C ASP A 62 7.88 -7.24 13.22
N LEU A 63 8.75 -6.29 13.61
CA LEU A 63 9.80 -5.75 12.78
C LEU A 63 11.19 -6.26 13.18
N GLU A 64 11.78 -7.07 12.30
CA GLU A 64 13.15 -7.53 12.42
C GLU A 64 14.14 -6.36 12.31
N LEU A 65 15.13 -6.30 13.22
CA LEU A 65 16.17 -5.29 13.18
C LEU A 65 17.06 -5.47 11.93
N GLY A 66 17.06 -4.48 11.04
CA GLY A 66 17.77 -4.55 9.76
C GLY A 66 17.09 -5.46 8.72
N GLY A 67 15.91 -5.98 9.03
CA GLY A 67 15.13 -6.85 8.16
C GLY A 67 14.41 -6.10 7.03
N PRO A 68 13.60 -6.83 6.23
CA PRO A 68 12.80 -6.22 5.17
C PRO A 68 11.75 -5.26 5.72
N PRO A 69 11.34 -4.25 4.93
CA PRO A 69 10.24 -3.39 5.29
C PRO A 69 8.89 -4.11 5.22
N VAL A 70 7.90 -3.54 5.90
CA VAL A 70 6.48 -3.90 5.76
C VAL A 70 5.69 -2.70 5.25
N HIS A 71 4.57 -2.95 4.58
CA HIS A 71 3.65 -1.92 4.15
C HIS A 71 2.52 -1.73 5.17
N ALA A 72 2.08 -0.49 5.35
CA ALA A 72 1.14 -0.13 6.40
C ALA A 72 0.12 0.92 5.98
N TRP A 73 -1.07 0.82 6.56
CA TRP A 73 -2.08 1.88 6.58
C TRP A 73 -2.20 2.51 7.97
N PRO A 74 -2.53 3.81 8.08
CA PRO A 74 -2.98 4.41 9.33
C PRO A 74 -4.38 3.90 9.68
N LYS A 75 -4.63 3.65 10.97
CA LYS A 75 -5.94 3.28 11.51
C LYS A 75 -6.30 4.21 12.65
N ASP A 76 -7.45 4.86 12.52
CA ASP A 76 -7.97 5.74 13.56
C ASP A 76 -8.26 4.92 14.85
N PRO A 77 -7.71 5.31 16.01
CA PRO A 77 -7.83 4.52 17.23
C PRO A 77 -9.24 4.55 17.84
N LYS A 78 -10.09 5.52 17.44
CA LYS A 78 -11.44 5.70 17.98
C LYS A 78 -12.49 5.07 17.09
N SER A 79 -12.44 5.36 15.78
CA SER A 79 -13.41 4.84 14.82
C SER A 79 -13.03 3.48 14.25
N SER A 80 -11.78 3.04 14.44
CA SER A 80 -11.19 1.87 13.79
C SER A 80 -11.17 1.92 12.26
N VAL A 81 -11.48 3.07 11.65
CA VAL A 81 -11.39 3.28 10.20
C VAL A 81 -9.92 3.19 9.77
N ILE A 82 -9.65 2.32 8.80
CA ILE A 82 -8.36 2.26 8.13
C ILE A 82 -8.36 3.30 7.02
N ARG A 83 -7.39 4.22 7.06
CA ARG A 83 -7.26 5.36 6.13
C ARG A 83 -6.68 4.94 4.77
N LYS A 84 -7.30 3.94 4.14
CA LYS A 84 -6.88 3.33 2.87
C LYS A 84 -7.64 3.80 1.63
N GLY A 85 -8.60 4.72 1.77
CA GLY A 85 -9.36 5.25 0.63
C GLY A 85 -8.45 5.97 -0.37
N SER A 86 -7.39 6.63 0.14
CA SER A 86 -6.33 7.20 -0.69
C SER A 86 -5.10 6.32 -0.67
N ARG A 87 -4.66 5.84 -1.84
CA ARG A 87 -3.35 5.18 -2.00
C ARG A 87 -2.17 6.01 -1.47
N LEU A 88 -2.33 7.34 -1.39
CA LEU A 88 -1.30 8.24 -0.89
C LEU A 88 -1.10 8.15 0.63
N ASN A 89 -1.88 7.33 1.33
CA ASN A 89 -1.71 7.06 2.76
C ASN A 89 -0.89 5.80 3.04
N GLU A 90 -0.48 5.05 2.01
CA GLU A 90 0.30 3.83 2.23
C GLU A 90 1.73 4.18 2.61
N ILE A 91 2.25 3.45 3.59
CA ILE A 91 3.51 3.73 4.26
C ILE A 91 4.39 2.50 4.16
N VAL A 92 5.68 2.71 3.91
CA VAL A 92 6.72 1.70 4.10
C VAL A 92 7.36 1.89 5.47
N VAL A 93 7.42 0.83 6.27
CA VAL A 93 7.89 0.83 7.66
C VAL A 93 9.01 -0.19 7.81
N LEU A 94 10.11 0.18 8.46
CA LEU A 94 11.23 -0.74 8.71
C LEU A 94 11.98 -0.35 9.98
N ARG A 95 12.61 -1.34 10.60
CA ARG A 95 13.43 -1.15 11.80
C ARG A 95 14.91 -1.23 11.47
N LEU A 96 15.64 -0.18 11.80
CA LEU A 96 17.07 -0.06 11.58
C LEU A 96 17.80 0.16 12.91
N ASP A 97 19.11 -0.05 12.92
CA ASP A 97 19.95 0.32 14.06
C ASP A 97 19.90 1.85 14.24
N PRO A 98 19.46 2.38 15.41
CA PRO A 98 19.46 3.81 15.68
C PRO A 98 20.82 4.50 15.51
N GLY A 99 21.92 3.75 15.66
CA GLY A 99 23.29 4.24 15.44
C GLY A 99 23.63 4.47 13.96
N GLU A 100 22.89 3.85 13.04
CA GLU A 100 23.04 4.05 11.60
C GLU A 100 22.17 5.18 11.04
N LEU A 101 21.21 5.69 11.82
CA LEU A 101 20.34 6.79 11.40
C LEU A 101 21.05 8.14 11.52
N ASP A 102 20.84 9.03 10.56
CA ASP A 102 21.18 10.44 10.72
C ASP A 102 20.33 11.10 11.83
N GLU A 103 20.69 12.32 12.24
CA GLU A 103 19.97 13.03 13.30
C GLU A 103 18.49 13.26 12.93
N GLU A 104 18.22 13.62 11.67
CA GLU A 104 16.87 13.91 11.18
C GLU A 104 15.98 12.65 11.24
N SER A 105 16.43 11.51 10.72
CA SER A 105 15.70 10.24 10.75
C SER A 105 15.55 9.72 12.16
N ARG A 106 16.60 9.80 12.98
CA ARG A 106 16.56 9.36 14.39
C ARG A 106 15.51 10.15 15.17
N SER A 107 15.42 11.47 14.98
CA SER A 107 14.43 12.33 15.64
C SER A 107 12.97 12.01 15.29
N ARG A 108 12.74 11.34 14.15
CA ARG A 108 11.41 10.95 13.65
C ARG A 108 11.11 9.46 13.88
N SER A 109 12.10 8.69 14.32
CA SER A 109 11.98 7.26 14.53
C SER A 109 11.43 6.93 15.91
N ALA A 110 10.87 5.72 16.05
CA ALA A 110 10.53 5.14 17.35
C ALA A 110 11.32 3.84 17.53
N ASN A 111 12.29 3.81 18.45
CA ASN A 111 13.19 2.65 18.65
C ASN A 111 13.87 2.14 17.36
N GLY A 112 14.31 3.08 16.51
CA GLY A 112 14.94 2.76 15.22
C GLY A 112 13.95 2.41 14.10
N VAL A 113 12.64 2.39 14.40
CA VAL A 113 11.60 2.23 13.38
C VAL A 113 11.38 3.57 12.68
N VAL A 114 11.60 3.57 11.37
CA VAL A 114 11.35 4.72 10.49
C VAL A 114 10.20 4.40 9.55
N ALA A 115 9.46 5.43 9.15
CA ALA A 115 8.35 5.31 8.21
C ALA A 115 8.42 6.40 7.14
N TYR A 116 8.12 6.01 5.91
CA TYR A 116 8.08 6.88 4.76
C TYR A 116 6.86 6.59 3.90
N SER A 117 6.40 7.55 3.11
CA SER A 117 5.40 7.31 2.06
C SER A 117 5.87 6.19 1.14
N LEU A 118 5.03 5.18 0.91
CA LEU A 118 5.29 4.11 -0.06
C LEU A 118 5.32 4.64 -1.50
N ILE A 119 4.80 5.85 -1.74
CA ILE A 119 4.64 6.41 -3.07
C ILE A 119 5.92 7.10 -3.55
N CYS A 120 6.52 6.54 -4.62
CA CYS A 120 7.69 7.09 -5.28
C CYS A 120 7.43 8.52 -5.79
N THR A 121 8.41 9.39 -5.60
CA THR A 121 8.30 10.83 -5.93
C THR A 121 8.51 11.15 -7.40
N HIS A 122 8.89 10.15 -8.21
CA HIS A 122 8.96 10.23 -9.67
C HIS A 122 7.55 10.22 -10.27
N ALA A 123 7.04 9.04 -10.65
CA ALA A 123 5.74 8.86 -11.30
C ALA A 123 4.66 8.28 -10.36
N GLY A 124 4.92 8.18 -9.05
CA GLY A 124 3.92 7.74 -8.09
C GLY A 124 3.66 6.23 -8.01
N CYS A 125 4.57 5.39 -8.54
CA CYS A 125 4.59 3.95 -8.30
C CYS A 125 4.90 3.61 -6.82
N PRO A 126 4.49 2.44 -6.32
CA PRO A 126 4.96 1.93 -5.04
C PRO A 126 6.49 1.69 -5.01
N VAL A 127 7.11 2.01 -3.87
CA VAL A 127 8.50 1.69 -3.55
C VAL A 127 8.53 0.31 -2.89
N SER A 128 8.44 -0.74 -3.70
CA SER A 128 8.12 -2.11 -3.24
C SER A 128 9.33 -3.03 -3.07
N GLU A 129 10.54 -2.60 -3.41
CA GLU A 129 11.73 -3.43 -3.34
C GLU A 129 12.66 -3.03 -2.19
N TRP A 130 13.28 -4.03 -1.56
CA TRP A 130 14.33 -3.88 -0.57
C TRP A 130 15.59 -4.59 -1.07
N VAL A 131 16.55 -3.83 -1.56
CA VAL A 131 17.70 -4.36 -2.30
C VAL A 131 19.00 -3.79 -1.76
N LYS A 132 20.10 -4.52 -1.94
CA LYS A 132 21.44 -3.97 -1.68
C LYS A 132 21.70 -2.80 -2.61
N ALA A 133 22.16 -1.67 -2.07
CA ALA A 133 22.63 -0.55 -2.87
C ALA A 133 23.85 -0.96 -3.69
N SER A 134 24.08 -0.31 -4.83
CA SER A 134 25.26 -0.61 -5.66
C SER A 134 26.58 -0.22 -4.98
N GLU A 135 26.58 0.89 -4.24
CA GLU A 135 27.79 1.49 -3.65
C GLU A 135 27.96 1.20 -2.15
N SER A 136 27.12 0.36 -1.53
CA SER A 136 27.25 0.01 -0.11
C SER A 136 26.68 -1.37 0.22
N ASP A 137 27.16 -1.98 1.31
CA ASP A 137 26.60 -3.24 1.84
C ASP A 137 25.24 -3.08 2.54
N LYS A 138 24.64 -1.88 2.46
CA LYS A 138 23.34 -1.59 3.07
C LYS A 138 22.23 -1.72 2.03
N ASN A 139 21.10 -2.24 2.49
CA ASN A 139 19.90 -2.25 1.68
C ASN A 139 19.23 -0.86 1.64
N VAL A 140 18.59 -0.57 0.51
CA VAL A 140 17.83 0.64 0.19
C VAL A 140 16.42 0.28 -0.27
N LEU A 141 15.52 1.25 -0.11
CA LEU A 141 14.16 1.15 -0.62
C LEU A 141 14.18 1.47 -2.12
N LYS A 142 13.62 0.61 -2.96
CA LYS A 142 13.66 0.75 -4.41
C LYS A 142 12.27 0.75 -5.04
N CYS A 143 12.08 1.69 -5.97
CA CYS A 143 10.97 1.73 -6.88
C CYS A 143 11.38 1.06 -8.20
N PRO A 144 10.80 -0.10 -8.57
CA PRO A 144 11.22 -0.85 -9.75
C PRO A 144 10.82 -0.19 -11.08
N CYS A 145 9.82 0.70 -11.09
CA CYS A 145 9.31 1.29 -12.33
C CYS A 145 10.41 1.99 -13.16
N HIS A 146 11.28 2.74 -12.50
CA HIS A 146 12.39 3.47 -13.15
C HIS A 146 13.66 3.41 -12.30
N ASN A 147 13.77 2.40 -11.44
CA ASN A 147 14.92 2.14 -10.58
C ASN A 147 15.31 3.30 -9.66
N SER A 148 14.36 4.05 -9.11
CA SER A 148 14.72 5.04 -8.08
C SER A 148 15.00 4.34 -6.75
N GLU A 149 16.11 4.69 -6.11
CA GLU A 149 16.52 4.15 -4.81
C GLU A 149 16.59 5.24 -3.77
N PHE A 150 16.14 4.90 -2.55
CA PHE A 150 16.02 5.82 -1.43
C PHE A 150 16.72 5.23 -0.21
N ASN A 151 17.61 6.00 0.43
CA ASN A 151 18.31 5.56 1.63
C ASN A 151 17.48 5.85 2.89
N PRO A 152 16.88 4.84 3.55
CA PRO A 152 16.01 5.06 4.71
C PRO A 152 16.75 5.52 5.98
N ARG A 153 18.09 5.44 6.00
CA ARG A 153 18.94 5.90 7.12
C ARG A 153 19.16 7.42 7.10
N GLU A 154 18.99 8.03 5.94
CA GLU A 154 19.26 9.44 5.68
C GLU A 154 18.01 10.10 5.08
N SER A 155 16.93 10.09 5.86
CA SER A 155 15.65 10.73 5.54
C SER A 155 15.05 10.32 4.19
N ALA A 156 15.25 9.06 3.77
CA ALA A 156 14.84 8.53 2.48
C ALA A 156 15.30 9.40 1.29
N GLN A 157 16.50 9.98 1.38
CA GLN A 157 17.10 10.71 0.26
C GLN A 157 17.31 9.82 -0.96
N VAL A 158 17.18 10.43 -2.14
CA VAL A 158 17.38 9.73 -3.41
C VAL A 158 18.88 9.48 -3.56
N VAL A 159 19.26 8.21 -3.72
CA VAL A 159 20.65 7.81 -3.96
C VAL A 159 20.87 7.30 -5.38
N PHE A 160 19.79 6.95 -6.10
CA PHE A 160 19.85 6.54 -7.49
C PHE A 160 18.50 6.78 -8.22
N GLY A 161 18.56 6.89 -9.55
CA GLY A 161 17.39 6.99 -10.43
C GLY A 161 16.75 8.38 -10.55
N PRO A 162 15.60 8.49 -11.26
CA PRO A 162 15.02 9.77 -11.68
C PRO A 162 14.14 10.48 -10.64
N ALA A 163 13.91 9.88 -9.47
CA ALA A 163 13.13 10.53 -8.41
C ALA A 163 13.75 11.90 -8.05
N PRO A 164 12.98 13.00 -8.09
CA PRO A 164 13.56 14.34 -7.95
C PRO A 164 13.75 14.77 -6.49
N ARG A 165 13.29 13.96 -5.53
CA ARG A 165 13.26 14.30 -4.11
C ARG A 165 13.06 13.08 -3.23
N ARG A 166 13.46 13.20 -1.96
CA ARG A 166 13.21 12.22 -0.91
C ARG A 166 11.73 11.86 -0.74
N LEU A 167 11.47 10.65 -0.25
CA LEU A 167 10.13 10.24 0.20
C LEU A 167 9.68 11.13 1.37
N ALA A 168 8.37 11.34 1.51
CA ALA A 168 7.84 12.03 2.68
C ALA A 168 8.01 11.14 3.92
N ALA A 169 8.60 11.67 4.99
CA ALA A 169 8.76 10.95 6.25
C ALA A 169 7.48 11.02 7.07
N LEU A 170 7.13 9.96 7.78
CA LEU A 170 6.04 9.95 8.74
C LEU A 170 6.61 9.71 10.14
N PRO A 171 6.69 10.73 11.01
CA PRO A 171 7.20 10.56 12.37
C PRO A 171 6.37 9.56 13.16
N LEU A 172 7.05 8.67 13.89
CA LEU A 172 6.41 7.62 14.67
C LEU A 172 6.61 7.78 16.19
N ALA A 173 5.72 7.16 16.94
CA ALA A 173 5.84 6.91 18.37
C ALA A 173 5.42 5.46 18.67
N ILE A 174 5.69 4.99 19.89
CA ILE A 174 5.22 3.69 20.38
C ILE A 174 4.27 3.92 21.55
N ALA A 175 3.14 3.23 21.51
CA ALA A 175 2.19 3.13 22.62
C ALA A 175 1.84 1.66 22.82
N ASP A 176 2.10 1.12 24.02
CA ASP A 176 1.84 -0.28 24.37
C ASP A 176 2.37 -1.26 23.30
N ASP A 177 3.66 -1.13 22.97
CA ASP A 177 4.39 -1.86 21.92
C ASP A 177 3.87 -1.69 20.48
N SER A 178 2.78 -0.94 20.28
CA SER A 178 2.18 -0.69 18.97
C SER A 178 2.75 0.56 18.32
N LEU A 179 2.98 0.51 17.01
CA LEU A 179 3.41 1.69 16.26
C LEU A 179 2.25 2.67 16.08
N THR A 180 2.53 3.93 16.35
CA THR A 180 1.58 5.03 16.19
C THR A 180 2.18 6.20 15.43
N VAL A 181 1.34 6.96 14.74
CA VAL A 181 1.73 8.19 14.06
C VAL A 181 1.96 9.30 15.08
N ALA A 182 3.16 9.89 15.12
CA ALA A 182 3.48 10.99 16.04
C ALA A 182 3.11 12.37 15.47
N ALA A 183 3.17 12.51 14.15
CA ALA A 183 2.83 13.74 13.42
C ALA A 183 2.48 13.41 11.96
N GLY A 184 1.89 14.39 11.25
CA GLY A 184 1.63 14.25 9.81
C GLY A 184 2.91 14.15 8.98
N PHE A 185 2.76 13.80 7.70
CA PHE A 185 3.88 13.69 6.77
C PHE A 185 4.75 14.95 6.74
N ILE A 186 6.06 14.75 6.75
CA ILE A 186 7.06 15.79 6.52
C ILE A 186 7.54 15.65 5.08
N GLY A 187 7.17 16.63 4.25
CA GLY A 187 7.41 16.64 2.81
C GLY A 187 6.18 16.28 2.00
N LYS A 188 6.26 16.51 0.68
CA LYS A 188 5.15 16.26 -0.25
C LYS A 188 4.99 14.74 -0.49
N VAL A 189 3.76 14.24 -0.47
CA VAL A 189 3.47 12.85 -0.87
C VAL A 189 3.16 12.79 -2.37
N GLY A 190 3.55 11.71 -3.05
CA GLY A 190 3.18 11.45 -4.45
C GLY A 190 4.24 11.83 -5.50
N GLY A 191 3.97 11.46 -6.75
CA GLY A 191 4.83 11.76 -7.90
C GLY A 191 4.81 13.22 -8.36
N GLN A 192 5.58 13.52 -9.40
CA GLN A 192 5.49 14.77 -10.15
C GLN A 192 4.23 14.79 -11.02
N PRO A 193 3.57 15.95 -11.19
CA PRO A 193 2.55 16.10 -12.21
C PRO A 193 3.18 15.91 -13.61
N GLY A 194 2.67 14.96 -14.40
CA GLY A 194 3.05 14.78 -15.81
C GLY A 194 4.25 13.86 -16.08
N GLY A 195 4.65 13.03 -15.12
CA GLY A 195 5.57 11.91 -15.35
C GLY A 195 4.90 10.69 -15.98
#